data_AF-A0A1V9GA90-F1
#
_entry.id   AF-A0A1V9GA90-F1
#
_cell.length_a   1.000
_cell.length_b   1.000
_cell.length_c   1.000
_cell.angle_alpha   90.00
_cell.angle_beta   90.00
_cell.angle_gamma   90.00
#
_symmetry.space_group_name_H-M   'P 1'
#
loop_
_entity.id
_entity.type
_entity.pdbx_description
1 polymer ?
#
loop_
_entity_poly.entity_id
_entity_poly.type
_entity_poly.pdbx_seq_one_letter_code
_entity_poly.pdbx_strand_id
1 'polypeptide(L)'
;MVDKERRKKLALHLRHLSVGLISNDDFEEAVMENVSDGWLPEQYHRSKLAKSDDDDPIIKPMLELCWGLYDDTRNHKLVKSDALTKDILRIIARCILFLYSDKRYEWPYYNTNNPLFRFSLTDLILSVITLGHHYRSKREEHIISYYEWQKLGDYDVWPFFRKTDYQDQLTKQPFLSGQQS
;
A
#
# COMPACT_ATOMS: atom_id res chain seq x y z
N MET A 1 13.85 8.51 4.25
CA MET A 1 14.71 8.44 3.04
C MET A 1 14.04 7.59 1.94
N VAL A 2 14.74 7.15 0.88
CA VAL A 2 14.25 6.08 -0.02
C VAL A 2 15.07 4.81 0.25
N ASP A 3 14.42 3.79 0.82
CA ASP A 3 15.04 2.49 1.12
C ASP A 3 14.71 1.49 0.01
N LYS A 4 15.60 1.43 -0.99
CA LYS A 4 15.39 0.62 -2.19
C LYS A 4 15.29 -0.87 -1.89
N GLU A 5 16.05 -1.36 -0.92
CA GLU A 5 16.10 -2.79 -0.61
C GLU A 5 14.84 -3.24 0.12
N ARG A 6 14.35 -2.47 1.11
CA ARG A 6 13.06 -2.77 1.76
C ARG A 6 11.90 -2.66 0.78
N ARG A 7 11.91 -1.67 -0.13
CA ARG A 7 10.88 -1.57 -1.16
C ARG A 7 10.85 -2.77 -2.11
N LYS A 8 12.00 -3.25 -2.58
CA LYS A 8 12.08 -4.46 -3.43
C LYS A 8 11.55 -5.69 -2.72
N LYS A 9 11.94 -5.89 -1.46
CA LYS A 9 11.45 -7.01 -0.62
C LYS A 9 9.94 -6.95 -0.45
N LEU A 10 9.40 -5.77 -0.11
CA LEU A 10 7.96 -5.59 0.02
C LEU A 10 7.22 -5.81 -1.31
N ALA A 11 7.77 -5.33 -2.43
CA ALA A 11 7.18 -5.52 -3.76
C ALA A 11 7.14 -7.00 -4.17
N LEU A 12 8.18 -7.77 -3.83
CA LEU A 12 8.25 -9.21 -4.05
C LEU A 12 7.13 -9.94 -3.29
N HIS A 13 7.04 -9.70 -1.97
CA HIS A 13 6.05 -10.36 -1.12
C HIS A 13 4.63 -9.97 -1.49
N LEU A 14 4.38 -8.69 -1.78
CA LEU A 14 3.09 -8.21 -2.26
C LEU A 14 2.70 -8.86 -3.60
N ARG A 15 3.65 -9.02 -4.52
CA ARG A 15 3.41 -9.73 -5.78
C ARG A 15 2.99 -11.17 -5.51
N HIS A 16 3.72 -11.90 -4.67
CA HIS A 16 3.43 -13.29 -4.34
C HIS A 16 2.06 -13.45 -3.66
N LEU A 17 1.73 -12.59 -2.71
CA LEU A 17 0.41 -12.57 -2.05
C LEU A 17 -0.70 -12.31 -3.08
N SER A 18 -0.56 -11.26 -3.90
CA SER A 18 -1.62 -10.81 -4.82
C SER A 18 -2.01 -11.83 -5.90
N VAL A 19 -1.10 -12.73 -6.25
CA VAL A 19 -1.36 -13.81 -7.22
C VAL A 19 -1.68 -15.14 -6.53
N GLY A 20 -1.76 -15.16 -5.19
CA GLY A 20 -2.05 -16.35 -4.41
C GLY A 20 -0.93 -17.40 -4.43
N LEU A 21 0.33 -16.98 -4.62
CA LEU A 21 1.48 -17.90 -4.56
C LEU A 21 1.74 -18.33 -3.10
N ILE A 22 1.70 -17.38 -2.18
CA ILE A 22 1.86 -17.55 -0.73
C ILE A 22 0.54 -17.27 0.00
N SER A 23 0.38 -17.74 1.23
CA SER A 23 -0.75 -17.36 2.07
C SER A 23 -0.57 -15.99 2.74
N ASN A 24 -1.61 -15.51 3.41
CA ASN A 24 -1.50 -14.33 4.27
C ASN A 24 -0.52 -14.53 5.44
N ASP A 25 -0.55 -15.68 6.13
CA ASP A 25 0.42 -15.97 7.20
C ASP A 25 1.86 -15.99 6.67
N ASP A 26 2.11 -16.66 5.53
CA ASP A 26 3.42 -16.70 4.87
C ASP A 26 3.90 -15.27 4.53
N PHE A 27 2.98 -14.41 4.10
CA PHE A 27 3.26 -13.02 3.78
C PHE A 27 3.61 -12.21 5.03
N GLU A 28 2.85 -12.37 6.11
CA GLU A 28 3.09 -11.67 7.37
C GLU A 28 4.45 -12.04 7.96
N GLU A 29 4.79 -13.34 7.98
CA GLU A 29 6.10 -13.81 8.42
C GLU A 29 7.23 -13.20 7.56
N ALA A 30 7.08 -13.27 6.24
CA ALA A 30 8.09 -12.77 5.32
C ALA A 30 8.29 -11.25 5.44
N VAL A 31 7.21 -10.48 5.63
CA VAL A 31 7.28 -9.03 5.83
C VAL A 31 7.87 -8.67 7.19
N MET A 32 7.47 -9.38 8.24
CA MET A 32 7.99 -9.22 9.60
C MET A 32 9.51 -9.35 9.63
N GLU A 33 10.04 -10.37 8.97
CA GLU A 33 11.48 -10.63 8.89
C GLU A 33 12.21 -9.62 7.97
N ASN A 34 11.63 -9.31 6.81
CA ASN A 34 12.38 -8.65 5.74
C ASN A 34 12.15 -7.15 5.60
N VAL A 35 11.06 -6.62 6.18
CA VAL A 35 10.58 -5.26 5.91
C VAL A 35 10.30 -4.48 7.20
N SER A 36 9.67 -5.07 8.20
CA SER A 36 9.09 -4.34 9.35
C SER A 36 9.80 -4.56 10.68
N ASP A 37 11.05 -5.05 10.66
CA ASP A 37 11.90 -5.18 11.85
C ASP A 37 11.21 -5.95 13.01
N GLY A 38 10.62 -7.11 12.68
CA GLY A 38 9.96 -7.98 13.65
C GLY A 38 8.52 -7.57 14.02
N TRP A 39 7.93 -6.60 13.32
CA TRP A 39 6.53 -6.20 13.56
C TRP A 39 5.58 -6.74 12.49
N LEU A 40 4.40 -7.16 12.92
CA LEU A 40 3.29 -7.42 12.00
C LEU A 40 2.88 -6.14 11.25
N PRO A 41 2.34 -6.25 10.01
CA PRO A 41 1.97 -5.10 9.18
C PRO A 41 1.11 -4.05 9.92
N GLU A 42 0.07 -4.49 10.63
CA GLU A 42 -0.87 -3.65 11.38
C GLU A 42 -0.24 -3.01 12.64
N GLN A 43 0.87 -3.57 13.11
CA GLN A 43 1.58 -3.13 14.31
C GLN A 43 2.85 -2.33 14.02
N TYR A 44 3.29 -2.25 12.76
CA TYR A 44 4.54 -1.58 12.38
C TYR A 44 4.65 -0.13 12.89
N HIS A 45 3.52 0.57 13.03
CA HIS A 45 3.43 1.92 13.61
C HIS A 45 4.05 2.04 15.03
N ARG A 46 4.19 0.92 15.74
CA ARG A 46 4.77 0.87 17.09
C ARG A 46 6.29 0.79 17.08
N SER A 47 6.88 0.30 15.98
CA SER A 47 8.32 0.10 15.83
C SER A 47 9.10 1.41 16.02
N LYS A 48 10.36 1.29 16.44
CA LYS A 48 11.28 2.44 16.53
C LYS A 48 11.57 3.00 15.14
N LEU A 49 11.69 2.11 14.15
CA LEU A 49 11.95 2.49 12.77
C LEU A 49 10.82 3.36 12.20
N ALA A 50 9.56 2.96 12.36
CA ALA A 50 8.40 3.74 11.91
C ALA A 50 8.26 5.13 12.56
N LYS A 51 8.91 5.36 13.70
CA LYS A 51 8.94 6.64 14.41
C LYS A 51 10.17 7.47 14.09
N SER A 52 11.10 6.93 13.32
CA SER A 52 12.32 7.61 12.90
C SER A 52 12.05 8.51 11.71
N ASP A 53 12.63 9.71 11.71
CA ASP A 53 12.60 10.63 10.57
C ASP A 53 13.32 10.06 9.33
N ASP A 54 14.19 9.07 9.57
CA ASP A 54 14.96 8.40 8.53
C ASP A 54 14.16 7.32 7.78
N ASP A 55 13.02 6.86 8.32
CA ASP A 55 12.24 5.79 7.68
C ASP A 55 11.81 6.15 6.25
N ASP A 56 11.56 5.12 5.44
CA ASP A 56 10.99 5.34 4.12
C ASP A 56 9.46 5.54 4.24
N PRO A 57 8.95 6.74 3.92
CA PRO A 57 7.56 7.09 4.19
C PRO A 57 6.53 6.25 3.43
N ILE A 58 6.92 5.45 2.43
CA ILE A 58 6.00 4.51 1.77
C ILE A 58 5.71 3.25 2.59
N ILE A 59 6.63 2.83 3.47
CA ILE A 59 6.57 1.47 4.05
C ILE A 59 5.32 1.30 4.89
N LYS A 60 5.09 2.22 5.83
CA LYS A 60 3.92 2.19 6.69
C LYS A 60 2.58 2.16 5.91
N PRO A 61 2.30 3.10 4.99
CA PRO A 61 1.08 3.04 4.20
C PRO A 61 0.99 1.77 3.34
N MET A 62 2.10 1.26 2.81
CA MET A 62 2.06 0.03 2.02
C MET A 62 1.72 -1.21 2.87
N LEU A 63 2.21 -1.29 4.11
CA LEU A 63 1.86 -2.37 5.04
C LEU A 63 0.37 -2.36 5.43
N GLU A 64 -0.18 -1.18 5.68
CA GLU A 64 -1.62 -1.02 5.95
C GLU A 64 -2.49 -1.41 4.76
N LEU A 65 -2.05 -1.08 3.53
CA LEU A 65 -2.70 -1.54 2.30
C LEU A 65 -2.70 -3.07 2.25
N CYS A 66 -1.55 -3.71 2.50
CA CYS A 66 -1.39 -5.16 2.41
C CYS A 66 -2.28 -5.91 3.40
N TRP A 67 -2.32 -5.47 4.66
CA TRP A 67 -3.18 -6.05 5.69
C TRP A 67 -4.66 -6.00 5.29
N GLY A 68 -5.08 -4.92 4.62
CA GLY A 68 -6.43 -4.77 4.09
C GLY A 68 -6.81 -5.67 2.90
N LEU A 69 -5.89 -6.48 2.37
CA LEU A 69 -6.14 -7.36 1.21
C LEU A 69 -6.72 -8.72 1.58
N TYR A 70 -6.64 -9.12 2.85
CA TYR A 70 -6.98 -10.48 3.30
C TYR A 70 -7.76 -10.47 4.61
N ASP A 71 -8.36 -11.62 4.93
CA ASP A 71 -8.99 -11.93 6.21
C ASP A 71 -7.96 -12.47 7.21
N ASP A 72 -7.61 -11.69 8.23
CA ASP A 72 -6.60 -12.03 9.24
C ASP A 72 -7.08 -13.06 10.28
N THR A 73 -8.34 -13.48 10.22
CA THR A 73 -8.89 -14.47 11.17
C THR A 73 -8.60 -15.92 10.77
N ARG A 74 -8.06 -16.15 9.56
CA ARG A 74 -7.73 -17.48 9.04
C ARG A 74 -6.57 -17.45 8.03
N ASN A 75 -5.82 -18.53 7.99
CA ASN A 75 -4.80 -18.74 6.96
C ASN A 75 -5.44 -19.12 5.61
N HIS A 76 -5.14 -18.37 4.55
CA HIS A 76 -5.63 -18.63 3.20
C HIS A 76 -4.77 -17.94 2.13
N LYS A 77 -4.96 -18.35 0.87
CA LYS A 77 -4.37 -17.71 -0.32
C LYS A 77 -5.43 -16.89 -1.04
N LEU A 78 -5.01 -15.80 -1.71
CA LEU A 78 -5.91 -14.92 -2.47
C LEU A 78 -6.34 -15.53 -3.81
N VAL A 79 -7.07 -16.65 -3.73
CA VAL A 79 -7.57 -17.44 -4.86
C VAL A 79 -9.01 -17.85 -4.62
N LYS A 80 -9.72 -18.24 -5.70
CA LYS A 80 -11.13 -18.70 -5.64
C LYS A 80 -12.02 -17.66 -4.95
N SER A 81 -12.60 -17.99 -3.80
CA SER A 81 -13.47 -17.10 -3.01
C SER A 81 -12.73 -15.89 -2.45
N ASP A 82 -11.42 -16.00 -2.26
CA ASP A 82 -10.55 -14.96 -1.70
C ASP A 82 -9.76 -14.22 -2.80
N ALA A 83 -10.09 -14.46 -4.07
CA ALA A 83 -9.39 -13.85 -5.18
C ALA A 83 -9.62 -12.33 -5.22
N LEU A 84 -8.54 -11.59 -5.43
CA LEU A 84 -8.61 -10.14 -5.62
C LEU A 84 -9.33 -9.78 -6.92
N THR A 85 -10.11 -8.69 -6.88
CA THR A 85 -10.76 -8.16 -8.08
C THR A 85 -9.74 -7.56 -9.04
N LYS A 86 -10.11 -7.42 -10.31
CA LYS A 86 -9.25 -6.79 -11.33
C LYS A 86 -8.85 -5.37 -10.97
N ASP A 87 -9.72 -4.63 -10.28
CA ASP A 87 -9.43 -3.25 -9.87
C ASP A 87 -8.44 -3.18 -8.71
N ILE A 88 -8.53 -4.09 -7.74
CA ILE A 88 -7.51 -4.22 -6.68
C ILE A 88 -6.15 -4.60 -7.30
N LEU A 89 -6.14 -5.56 -8.23
CA LEU A 89 -4.91 -5.97 -8.92
C LEU A 89 -4.25 -4.81 -9.69
N ARG A 90 -5.03 -3.89 -10.26
CA ARG A 90 -4.51 -2.67 -10.90
C ARG A 90 -3.87 -1.72 -9.90
N ILE A 91 -4.45 -1.56 -8.71
CA ILE A 91 -3.86 -0.77 -7.62
C ILE A 91 -2.55 -1.42 -7.17
N ILE A 92 -2.55 -2.73 -6.93
CA ILE A 92 -1.36 -3.48 -6.52
C ILE A 92 -0.24 -3.38 -7.56
N ALA A 93 -0.56 -3.54 -8.85
CA ALA A 93 0.43 -3.40 -9.92
C ALA A 93 1.08 -2.01 -9.92
N ARG A 94 0.29 -0.96 -9.67
CA ARG A 94 0.79 0.42 -9.54
C ARG A 94 1.62 0.63 -8.28
N CYS A 95 1.24 0.02 -7.16
CA CYS A 95 1.99 0.04 -5.92
C CYS A 95 3.36 -0.64 -6.09
N ILE A 96 3.38 -1.83 -6.69
CA ILE A 96 4.60 -2.55 -7.02
C ILE A 96 5.47 -1.70 -7.95
N LEU A 97 4.90 -1.09 -9.01
CA LEU A 97 5.63 -0.18 -9.89
C LEU A 97 6.29 0.99 -9.12
N PHE A 98 5.60 1.58 -8.15
CA PHE A 98 6.14 2.64 -7.31
C PHE A 98 7.25 2.16 -6.38
N LEU A 99 7.11 0.97 -5.78
CA LEU A 99 8.14 0.38 -4.93
C LEU A 99 9.45 0.12 -5.70
N TYR A 100 9.37 -0.21 -6.98
CA TYR A 100 10.55 -0.29 -7.86
C TYR A 100 11.08 1.06 -8.35
N SER A 101 10.40 2.17 -8.01
CA SER A 101 10.85 3.50 -8.37
C SER A 101 11.75 4.11 -7.28
N ASP A 102 12.63 5.01 -7.71
CA ASP A 102 13.46 5.83 -6.82
C ASP A 102 12.72 7.09 -6.32
N LYS A 103 11.40 7.19 -6.55
CA LYS A 103 10.63 8.38 -6.17
C LYS A 103 10.34 8.37 -4.67
N ARG A 104 10.47 9.54 -4.05
CA ARG A 104 10.06 9.74 -2.65
C ARG A 104 8.53 9.68 -2.56
N TYR A 105 8.00 9.10 -1.49
CA TYR A 105 6.57 9.18 -1.21
C TYR A 105 6.26 10.57 -0.65
N GLU A 106 5.34 11.28 -1.32
CA GLU A 106 5.03 12.69 -1.05
C GLU A 106 3.64 12.89 -0.43
N TRP A 107 2.76 11.89 -0.53
CA TRP A 107 1.44 11.97 0.09
C TRP A 107 1.61 12.10 1.60
N PRO A 108 0.90 13.04 2.26
CA PRO A 108 0.97 13.15 3.71
C PRO A 108 0.38 11.88 4.31
N TYR A 109 1.16 11.25 5.18
CA TYR A 109 0.72 10.15 5.99
C TYR A 109 0.06 10.71 7.27
N TYR A 110 -1.14 10.24 7.60
CA TYR A 110 -1.94 10.83 8.67
C TYR A 110 -1.44 10.46 10.06
N ASN A 111 -1.40 11.45 10.95
CA ASN A 111 -1.12 11.23 12.37
C ASN A 111 -2.37 10.63 13.05
N THR A 112 -2.30 9.35 13.40
CA THR A 112 -3.35 8.58 14.10
C THR A 112 -3.75 9.17 15.47
N ASN A 113 -2.97 10.12 16.01
CA ASN A 113 -3.25 10.77 17.30
C ASN A 113 -4.29 11.89 17.22
N ASN A 114 -4.72 12.30 16.01
CA ASN A 114 -5.79 13.29 15.86
C ASN A 114 -7.11 12.59 15.45
N PRO A 115 -8.15 12.56 16.30
CA PRO A 115 -9.41 11.87 16.02
C PRO A 115 -10.14 12.37 14.77
N LEU A 116 -9.80 13.56 14.27
CA LEU A 116 -10.37 14.19 13.07
C LEU A 116 -9.78 13.66 11.75
N PHE A 117 -8.70 12.88 11.78
CA PHE A 117 -7.94 12.44 10.60
C PHE A 117 -7.71 10.92 10.56
N ARG A 118 -8.75 10.13 10.85
CA ARG A 118 -8.72 8.66 10.79
C ARG A 118 -9.12 8.16 9.40
N PHE A 119 -8.23 8.33 8.43
CA PHE A 119 -8.34 7.68 7.12
C PHE A 119 -7.57 6.35 7.16
N SER A 120 -8.24 5.25 6.82
CA SER A 120 -7.61 3.94 6.67
C SER A 120 -7.36 3.67 5.19
N LEU A 121 -6.24 3.06 4.79
CA LEU A 121 -6.01 2.71 3.39
C LEU A 121 -6.95 1.61 2.87
N THR A 122 -7.61 0.88 3.77
CA THR A 122 -8.79 0.08 3.40
C THR A 122 -9.88 0.96 2.78
N ASP A 123 -10.05 2.19 3.27
CA ASP A 123 -10.98 3.15 2.68
C ASP A 123 -10.50 3.68 1.33
N LEU A 124 -9.19 3.74 1.08
CA LEU A 124 -8.64 4.04 -0.24
C LEU A 124 -9.00 2.94 -1.24
N ILE A 125 -8.81 1.68 -0.87
CA ILE A 125 -9.24 0.54 -1.70
C ILE A 125 -10.77 0.59 -1.93
N LEU A 126 -11.55 0.77 -0.85
CA LEU A 126 -13.01 0.78 -0.93
C LEU A 126 -13.53 1.97 -1.73
N SER A 127 -12.93 3.15 -1.66
CA SER A 127 -13.34 4.31 -2.45
C SER A 127 -13.06 4.13 -3.94
N VAL A 128 -11.93 3.51 -4.33
CA VAL A 128 -11.66 3.16 -5.74
C VAL A 128 -12.66 2.13 -6.25
N ILE A 129 -12.95 1.08 -5.47
CA ILE A 129 -13.86 -0.01 -5.89
C ILE A 129 -15.32 0.46 -5.92
N THR A 130 -15.73 1.30 -4.98
CA THR A 130 -17.12 1.74 -4.85
C THR A 130 -17.41 3.05 -5.58
N LEU A 131 -16.46 3.62 -6.33
CA LEU A 131 -16.60 4.94 -6.96
C LEU A 131 -17.08 6.01 -5.97
N GLY A 132 -16.60 5.93 -4.72
CA GLY A 132 -17.00 6.83 -3.63
C GLY A 132 -18.33 6.50 -2.92
N HIS A 133 -19.06 5.45 -3.31
CA HIS A 133 -20.30 5.06 -2.62
C HIS A 133 -20.10 4.51 -1.21
N HIS A 134 -18.91 4.00 -0.88
CA HIS A 134 -18.58 3.45 0.44
C HIS A 134 -18.77 4.47 1.59
N TYR A 135 -18.69 5.77 1.30
CA TYR A 135 -18.64 6.82 2.32
C TYR A 135 -20.00 7.41 2.74
N ARG A 136 -21.14 6.90 2.24
CA ARG A 136 -22.48 7.42 2.63
C ARG A 136 -22.82 7.24 4.12
N SER A 137 -22.06 6.43 4.86
CA SER A 137 -22.35 6.06 6.27
C SER A 137 -21.27 6.44 7.30
N LYS A 138 -20.20 7.17 6.91
CA LYS A 138 -19.14 7.64 7.84
C LYS A 138 -19.35 9.10 8.23
N ARG A 139 -18.92 9.48 9.45
CA ARG A 139 -19.04 10.85 10.02
C ARG A 139 -18.54 11.89 9.00
N GLU A 140 -19.28 12.99 8.84
CA GLU A 140 -19.04 14.06 7.85
C GLU A 140 -17.58 14.57 7.83
N GLU A 141 -16.93 14.63 8.99
CA GLU A 141 -15.52 15.05 9.16
C GLU A 141 -14.52 14.13 8.41
N HIS A 142 -14.77 12.82 8.35
CA HIS A 142 -13.90 11.86 7.65
C HIS A 142 -14.04 12.00 6.13
N ILE A 143 -15.23 12.37 5.67
CA ILE A 143 -15.52 12.59 4.26
C ILE A 143 -14.79 13.87 3.78
N ILE A 144 -14.84 14.94 4.58
CA ILE A 144 -14.16 16.20 4.28
C ILE A 144 -12.64 16.01 4.23
N SER A 145 -12.06 15.39 5.26
CA SER A 145 -10.60 15.14 5.31
C SER A 145 -10.11 14.25 4.16
N TYR A 146 -10.92 13.29 3.74
CA TYR A 146 -10.67 12.48 2.56
C TYR A 146 -10.66 13.30 1.27
N TYR A 147 -11.71 14.09 1.01
CA TYR A 147 -11.78 14.92 -0.19
C TYR A 147 -10.67 15.98 -0.24
N GLU A 148 -10.31 16.59 0.88
CA GLU A 148 -9.19 17.53 0.93
C GLU A 148 -7.85 16.85 0.62
N TRP A 149 -7.65 15.61 1.09
CA TRP A 149 -6.45 14.85 0.77
C TRP A 149 -6.37 14.46 -0.70
N GLN A 150 -7.50 14.05 -1.30
CA GLN A 150 -7.56 13.79 -2.74
C GLN A 150 -7.19 15.01 -3.60
N LYS A 151 -7.36 16.24 -3.09
CA LYS A 151 -6.99 17.46 -3.81
C LYS A 151 -5.48 17.75 -3.79
N LEU A 152 -4.71 17.09 -2.91
CA LEU A 152 -3.28 17.38 -2.76
C LEU A 152 -2.44 16.88 -3.94
N GLY A 153 -2.86 15.78 -4.57
CA GLY A 153 -2.16 15.17 -5.70
C GLY A 153 -3.11 14.39 -6.59
N ASP A 154 -2.56 13.71 -7.59
CA ASP A 154 -3.36 12.91 -8.53
C ASP A 154 -3.76 11.57 -7.90
N TYR A 155 -4.90 11.57 -7.21
CA TYR A 155 -5.41 10.41 -6.47
C TYR A 155 -5.52 9.14 -7.32
N ASP A 156 -5.94 9.27 -8.58
CA ASP A 156 -6.13 8.15 -9.51
C ASP A 156 -4.85 7.34 -9.76
N VAL A 157 -3.68 7.92 -9.48
CA VAL A 157 -2.37 7.30 -9.66
C VAL A 157 -1.62 7.02 -8.36
N TRP A 158 -2.27 7.12 -7.20
CA TRP A 158 -1.67 6.72 -5.92
C TRP A 158 -1.00 5.32 -6.04
N PRO A 159 0.23 5.11 -5.55
CA PRO A 159 1.01 5.96 -4.63
C PRO A 159 1.86 7.04 -5.27
N PHE A 160 1.80 7.23 -6.60
CA PHE A 160 2.42 8.37 -7.24
C PHE A 160 1.67 9.65 -6.86
N PHE A 161 2.39 10.74 -6.63
CA PHE A 161 1.79 12.03 -6.29
C PHE A 161 1.26 12.77 -7.53
N ARG A 162 1.89 12.53 -8.68
CA ARG A 162 1.56 13.15 -9.97
C ARG A 162 1.38 12.10 -11.04
N LYS A 163 0.51 12.35 -12.00
CA LYS A 163 0.28 11.49 -13.16
C LYS A 163 1.50 11.39 -14.06
N THR A 164 2.26 12.47 -14.19
CA THR A 164 3.53 12.49 -14.94
C THR A 164 4.55 11.52 -14.32
N ASP A 165 4.65 11.49 -12.99
CA ASP A 165 5.55 10.57 -12.28
C ASP A 165 5.20 9.09 -12.55
N TYR A 166 3.91 8.79 -12.58
CA TYR A 166 3.42 7.45 -12.93
C TYR A 166 3.71 7.10 -14.40
N GLN A 167 3.41 8.01 -15.33
CA GLN A 167 3.66 7.82 -16.76
C GLN A 167 5.15 7.63 -17.06
N ASP A 168 6.01 8.45 -16.46
CA ASP A 168 7.46 8.31 -16.56
C ASP A 168 7.93 6.95 -16.06
N GLN A 169 7.40 6.48 -14.93
CA GLN A 169 7.80 5.18 -14.39
C GLN A 169 7.30 4.01 -15.25
N LEU A 170 6.14 4.13 -15.91
CA LEU A 170 5.67 3.13 -16.87
C LEU A 170 6.64 2.94 -18.04
N THR A 171 7.30 4.01 -18.50
CA THR A 171 8.28 3.90 -19.60
C THR A 171 9.54 3.12 -19.22
N LYS A 172 9.88 3.04 -17.93
CA LYS A 172 11.07 2.34 -17.43
C LYS A 172 10.89 0.83 -17.28
N GLN A 173 9.68 0.32 -17.48
CA GLN A 173 9.29 -1.10 -17.54
C GLN A 173 10.14 -2.07 -16.68
N PRO A 174 10.11 -1.95 -15.34
CA PRO A 174 10.94 -2.79 -14.47
C PRO A 174 10.63 -4.31 -14.54
N PHE A 175 9.51 -4.69 -15.16
CA PHE A 175 9.04 -6.09 -15.26
C PHE A 175 9.21 -6.70 -16.65
N LEU A 176 9.64 -5.94 -17.65
CA LEU A 176 9.79 -6.39 -19.04
C LEU A 176 11.25 -6.36 -19.53
N SER A 177 12.15 -5.67 -18.81
CA SER A 177 13.59 -5.91 -18.96
C SER A 177 13.93 -7.23 -18.28
N GLY A 178 13.83 -8.34 -19.02
CA GLY A 178 14.32 -9.63 -18.56
C GLY A 178 15.81 -9.57 -18.25
N GLN A 179 16.18 -9.16 -17.05
CA GLN A 179 17.50 -9.41 -16.51
C GLN A 179 17.42 -10.68 -15.67
N GLN A 180 18.13 -11.68 -16.17
CA GLN A 180 18.40 -12.95 -15.52
C GLN A 180 19.15 -12.71 -14.20
N SER A 181 18.81 -13.54 -13.21
CA SER A 181 19.53 -13.91 -11.98
C SER A 181 19.87 -12.80 -10.98
#